data_AF-A0A1V2V093-F1
#
_entry.id   AF-A0A1V2V093-F1
#
_cell.length_a   1.000
_cell.length_b   1.000
_cell.length_c   1.000
_cell.angle_alpha   90.00
_cell.angle_beta   90.00
_cell.angle_gamma   90.00
#
_symmetry.space_group_name_H-M   'P 1'
#
loop_
_entity.id
_entity.type
_entity.pdbx_description
1 polymer ?
#
loop_
_entity_poly.entity_id
_entity_poly.type
_entity_poly.pdbx_seq_one_letter_code
_entity_poly.pdbx_strand_id
1 'polypeptide(L)'
;MSNIHIVKKGETLWGISNKYHIKLNELIEINGLYGRKKNLLKIGQQIYLKKENVKKYDTTLVIKIYDLKWEPITHGKLLLEYDDKCHLVTSNDKGVIEDIQIEDALKGIKISFYTLKNKFELIAHHKTLPLGKKILKLSSRAMMIKGNTYKVEGIPRTNTKTIEKELKVNSKKVQHSSGASGA
;
A
#
# COMPACT_ATOMS: atom_id res chain seq x y z
N MET A 1 -3.45 12.79 -33.91
CA MET A 1 -4.02 11.59 -34.58
C MET A 1 -4.91 10.86 -33.60
N SER A 2 -6.11 10.47 -33.98
CA SER A 2 -7.03 9.70 -33.14
C SER A 2 -6.50 8.27 -32.95
N ASN A 3 -6.34 7.85 -31.70
CA ASN A 3 -5.84 6.50 -31.35
C ASN A 3 -6.93 5.40 -31.49
N ILE A 4 -8.10 5.79 -31.99
CA ILE A 4 -9.32 4.99 -32.07
C ILE A 4 -9.91 5.15 -33.47
N HIS A 5 -10.34 4.03 -34.05
CA HIS A 5 -11.09 3.94 -35.28
C HIS A 5 -12.52 3.45 -35.00
N ILE A 6 -13.52 4.10 -35.55
CA ILE A 6 -14.94 3.71 -35.40
C ILE A 6 -15.33 2.89 -36.62
N VAL A 7 -15.68 1.62 -36.38
CA VAL A 7 -16.04 0.66 -37.43
C VAL A 7 -17.28 1.13 -38.18
N LYS A 8 -17.18 1.14 -39.52
CA LYS A 8 -18.27 1.40 -40.45
C LYS A 8 -18.81 0.10 -41.04
N LYS A 9 -19.99 0.19 -41.63
CA LYS A 9 -20.65 -0.95 -42.30
C LYS A 9 -19.72 -1.52 -43.39
N GLY A 10 -19.46 -2.84 -43.32
CA GLY A 10 -18.65 -3.57 -44.29
C GLY A 10 -17.15 -3.57 -44.02
N GLU A 11 -16.65 -2.89 -42.98
CA GLU A 11 -15.24 -2.95 -42.62
C GLU A 11 -14.91 -4.26 -41.91
N THR A 12 -13.69 -4.76 -42.18
CA THR A 12 -13.12 -5.95 -41.53
C THR A 12 -11.87 -5.56 -40.76
N LEU A 13 -11.49 -6.37 -39.77
CA LEU A 13 -10.28 -6.12 -38.99
C LEU A 13 -9.02 -6.11 -39.87
N TRP A 14 -9.00 -6.94 -40.92
CA TRP A 14 -7.95 -6.95 -41.93
C TRP A 14 -7.90 -5.65 -42.74
N GLY A 15 -9.06 -5.14 -43.18
CA GLY A 15 -9.13 -3.86 -43.89
C GLY A 15 -8.64 -2.68 -43.04
N ILE A 16 -8.99 -2.69 -41.75
CA ILE A 16 -8.53 -1.68 -40.78
C ILE A 16 -7.02 -1.80 -40.57
N SER A 17 -6.50 -3.02 -40.35
CA SER A 17 -5.07 -3.30 -40.24
C SER A 17 -4.27 -2.78 -41.44
N ASN A 18 -4.74 -3.05 -42.66
CA ASN A 18 -4.10 -2.59 -43.89
C ASN A 18 -4.14 -1.06 -44.04
N LYS A 19 -5.29 -0.45 -43.73
CA LYS A 19 -5.50 1.01 -43.82
C LYS A 19 -4.57 1.80 -42.91
N TYR A 20 -4.27 1.27 -41.73
CA TYR A 20 -3.44 1.94 -40.73
C TYR A 20 -2.01 1.38 -40.66
N HIS A 21 -1.64 0.44 -41.55
CA HIS A 21 -0.34 -0.23 -41.55
C HIS A 21 0.05 -0.87 -40.21
N ILE A 22 -0.94 -1.38 -39.45
CA ILE A 22 -0.74 -2.09 -38.17
C ILE A 22 -0.83 -3.58 -38.45
N LYS A 23 0.01 -4.40 -37.83
CA LYS A 23 -0.07 -5.86 -37.99
C LYS A 23 -1.41 -6.37 -37.45
N LEU A 24 -2.09 -7.26 -38.19
CA LEU A 24 -3.39 -7.80 -37.78
C LEU A 24 -3.35 -8.41 -36.38
N ASN A 25 -2.30 -9.17 -36.05
CA ASN A 25 -2.12 -9.78 -34.73
C ASN A 25 -2.00 -8.72 -33.62
N GLU A 26 -1.28 -7.63 -33.88
CA GLU A 26 -1.15 -6.52 -32.94
C GLU A 26 -2.50 -5.83 -32.71
N LEU A 27 -3.28 -5.61 -33.78
CA LEU A 27 -4.62 -5.03 -33.67
C LEU A 27 -5.59 -5.95 -32.89
N ILE A 28 -5.48 -7.27 -33.06
CA ILE A 28 -6.23 -8.27 -32.29
C ILE A 28 -5.86 -8.20 -30.82
N GLU A 29 -4.57 -8.15 -30.50
CA GLU A 29 -4.06 -8.08 -29.12
C GLU A 29 -4.49 -6.80 -28.41
N ILE A 30 -4.36 -5.65 -29.07
CA ILE A 30 -4.75 -4.34 -28.52
C ILE A 30 -6.22 -4.33 -28.12
N ASN A 31 -7.08 -4.97 -28.91
CA ASN A 31 -8.54 -4.93 -28.73
C ASN A 31 -9.12 -6.19 -28.07
N GLY A 32 -8.29 -7.18 -27.71
CA GLY A 32 -8.72 -8.45 -27.13
C GLY A 32 -9.66 -9.28 -28.02
N LEU A 33 -9.57 -9.14 -29.34
CA LEU A 33 -10.50 -9.74 -30.31
C LEU A 33 -10.11 -11.18 -30.71
N TYR A 34 -10.03 -12.07 -29.73
CA TYR A 34 -9.63 -13.46 -29.96
C TYR A 34 -10.78 -14.35 -30.49
N GLY A 35 -10.43 -15.46 -31.14
CA GLY A 35 -11.38 -16.49 -31.59
C GLY A 35 -12.37 -15.97 -32.63
N ARG A 36 -13.67 -16.22 -32.42
CA ARG A 36 -14.74 -15.79 -33.36
C ARG A 36 -14.92 -14.26 -33.42
N LYS A 37 -14.46 -13.53 -32.40
CA LYS A 37 -14.61 -12.07 -32.32
C LYS A 37 -13.77 -11.32 -33.35
N LYS A 38 -12.68 -11.92 -33.85
CA LYS A 38 -11.84 -11.33 -34.91
C LYS A 38 -12.59 -11.08 -36.22
N ASN A 39 -13.65 -11.85 -36.48
CA ASN A 39 -14.45 -11.81 -37.70
C ASN A 39 -15.81 -11.12 -37.51
N LEU A 40 -16.21 -10.80 -36.28
CA LEU A 40 -17.49 -10.14 -35.96
C LEU A 40 -17.23 -8.74 -35.41
N LEU A 41 -16.99 -7.79 -36.31
CA LEU A 41 -16.96 -6.37 -35.94
C LEU A 41 -18.38 -5.79 -35.99
N LYS A 42 -18.76 -5.06 -34.94
CA LYS A 42 -20.04 -4.35 -34.89
C LYS A 42 -19.89 -2.94 -35.46
N ILE A 43 -20.91 -2.46 -36.17
CA ILE A 43 -20.96 -1.08 -36.64
C ILE A 43 -20.96 -0.14 -35.42
N GLY A 44 -20.15 0.90 -35.46
CA GLY A 44 -19.95 1.83 -34.33
C GLY A 44 -18.99 1.33 -33.26
N GLN A 45 -18.43 0.12 -33.39
CA GLN A 45 -17.42 -0.39 -32.46
C GLN A 45 -16.15 0.45 -32.54
N GLN A 46 -15.57 0.74 -31.39
CA GLN A 46 -14.28 1.40 -31.28
C GLN A 46 -13.16 0.36 -31.38
N ILE A 47 -12.21 0.60 -32.28
CA ILE A 47 -11.00 -0.19 -32.47
C ILE A 47 -9.80 0.68 -32.12
N TYR A 48 -9.11 0.33 -31.05
CA TYR A 48 -7.88 0.97 -30.61
C TYR A 48 -6.74 0.59 -31.56
N LEU A 49 -6.04 1.60 -32.07
CA LEU A 49 -5.00 1.44 -33.08
C LEU A 49 -3.60 1.27 -32.47
N LYS A 50 -3.44 1.59 -31.20
CA LYS A 50 -2.17 1.46 -30.48
C LYS A 50 -2.42 0.85 -29.12
N LYS A 51 -1.51 -0.03 -28.69
CA LYS A 51 -1.48 -0.50 -27.31
C LYS A 51 -1.24 0.71 -26.41
N GLU A 52 -2.20 1.05 -25.58
CA GLU A 52 -1.90 1.94 -24.46
C GLU A 52 -0.86 1.21 -23.60
N ASN A 53 0.32 1.80 -23.46
CA ASN A 53 1.29 1.36 -22.47
C ASN A 53 0.79 1.77 -21.09
N VAL A 54 -0.35 1.21 -20.67
CA VAL A 54 -0.78 1.26 -19.28
C VAL A 54 0.17 0.31 -18.56
N LYS A 55 1.23 0.88 -17.98
CA LYS A 55 2.06 0.14 -17.04
C LYS A 55 1.12 -0.41 -15.97
N LYS A 56 1.07 -1.74 -15.88
CA LYS A 56 0.23 -2.41 -14.90
C LYS A 56 1.05 -2.50 -13.61
N TYR A 57 0.60 -1.81 -12.59
CA TYR A 57 1.19 -1.84 -11.27
C TYR A 57 0.43 -2.83 -10.40
N ASP A 58 1.17 -3.63 -9.64
CA ASP A 58 0.58 -4.56 -8.68
C ASP A 58 -0.01 -3.80 -7.49
N THR A 59 0.68 -2.76 -7.02
CA THR A 59 0.25 -1.93 -5.88
C THR A 59 0.37 -0.45 -6.21
N THR A 60 -0.68 0.31 -5.88
CA THR A 60 -0.62 1.78 -5.84
C THR A 60 -0.74 2.22 -4.39
N LEU A 61 0.29 2.87 -3.86
CA LEU A 61 0.39 3.23 -2.47
C LEU A 61 0.26 4.74 -2.28
N VAL A 62 -0.49 5.13 -1.25
CA VAL A 62 -0.45 6.47 -0.67
C VAL A 62 0.19 6.36 0.70
N ILE A 63 1.26 7.09 0.93
CA ILE A 63 1.90 7.15 2.25
C ILE A 63 1.42 8.40 2.97
N LYS A 64 0.98 8.24 4.21
CA LYS A 64 0.66 9.35 5.11
C LYS A 64 1.62 9.31 6.29
N ILE A 65 2.38 10.37 6.48
CA ILE A 65 3.34 10.49 7.56
C ILE A 65 2.81 11.40 8.66
N TYR A 66 2.93 10.91 9.90
CA TYR A 66 2.45 11.57 11.09
C TYR A 66 3.55 11.65 12.14
N ASP A 67 3.51 12.70 12.94
CA ASP A 67 4.33 12.81 14.14
C ASP A 67 3.76 11.95 15.29
N LEU A 68 4.33 12.07 16.48
CA LEU A 68 3.90 11.30 17.65
C LEU A 68 2.54 11.74 18.21
N LYS A 69 2.08 12.95 17.88
CA LYS A 69 0.77 13.47 18.23
C LYS A 69 -0.28 13.14 17.18
N TRP A 70 0.08 12.35 16.17
CA TRP A 70 -0.74 12.05 15.00
C TRP A 70 -1.04 13.28 14.12
N GLU A 71 -0.21 14.31 14.21
CA GLU A 71 -0.27 15.48 13.33
C GLU A 71 0.51 15.19 12.04
N PRO A 72 0.00 15.60 10.86
CA PRO A 72 0.67 15.33 9.60
C PRO A 72 2.03 16.03 9.50
N ILE A 73 3.04 15.29 9.03
CA ILE A 73 4.38 15.87 8.82
C ILE A 73 4.44 16.48 7.42
N THR A 74 4.41 17.80 7.35
CA THR A 74 4.54 18.56 6.10
C THR A 74 5.98 18.56 5.60
N HIS A 75 6.18 18.39 4.30
CA HIS A 75 7.50 18.43 3.65
C HIS A 75 8.56 17.49 4.25
N GLY A 76 8.11 16.37 4.84
CA GLY A 76 8.98 15.31 5.33
C GLY A 76 9.62 14.57 4.15
N LYS A 77 10.95 14.45 4.16
CA LYS A 77 11.69 13.72 3.12
C LYS A 77 11.75 12.23 3.44
N LEU A 78 11.35 11.39 2.49
CA LEU A 78 11.47 9.94 2.57
C LEU A 78 12.35 9.42 1.45
N LEU A 79 13.17 8.42 1.79
CA LEU A 79 13.82 7.55 0.81
C LEU A 79 13.02 6.24 0.76
N LEU A 80 12.43 5.97 -0.40
CA LEU A 80 11.69 4.73 -0.67
C LEU A 80 12.58 3.80 -1.50
N GLU A 81 12.68 2.53 -1.10
CA GLU A 81 13.33 1.49 -1.90
C GLU A 81 12.30 0.43 -2.27
N TYR A 82 11.99 0.29 -3.55
CA TYR A 82 11.08 -0.72 -4.12
C TYR A 82 11.44 -0.94 -5.59
N ASP A 83 11.02 -2.06 -6.18
CA ASP A 83 11.34 -2.43 -7.57
C ASP A 83 12.85 -2.27 -7.91
N ASP A 84 13.72 -2.60 -6.95
CA ASP A 84 15.19 -2.47 -7.03
C ASP A 84 15.69 -1.04 -7.29
N LYS A 85 14.88 -0.03 -7.00
CA LYS A 85 15.18 1.40 -7.19
C LYS A 85 15.03 2.19 -5.90
N CYS A 86 15.74 3.31 -5.85
CA CYS A 86 15.67 4.28 -4.77
C CYS A 86 14.93 5.54 -5.25
N HIS A 87 13.94 5.98 -4.50
CA HIS A 87 13.12 7.14 -4.80
C HIS A 87 13.15 8.11 -3.62
N LEU A 88 13.70 9.30 -3.83
CA LEU A 88 13.64 10.39 -2.85
C LEU A 88 12.36 11.19 -3.09
N VAL A 89 11.48 11.22 -2.09
CA VAL A 89 10.18 11.90 -2.16
C VAL A 89 10.00 12.82 -0.96
N THR A 90 9.11 13.80 -1.10
CA THR A 90 8.78 14.76 -0.06
C THR A 90 7.26 14.82 0.09
N SER A 91 6.76 14.81 1.33
CA SER A 91 5.32 14.94 1.57
C SER A 91 4.80 16.34 1.26
N ASN A 92 3.52 16.44 0.93
CA ASN A 92 2.82 17.71 0.77
C ASN A 92 2.43 18.35 2.11
N ASP A 93 1.69 19.46 2.07
CA ASP A 93 1.21 20.22 3.24
C ASP A 93 0.24 19.43 4.14
N LYS A 94 -0.21 18.26 3.71
CA LYS A 94 -1.07 17.34 4.47
C LYS A 94 -0.32 16.10 4.95
N GLY A 95 1.02 16.08 4.82
CA GLY A 95 1.84 14.92 5.15
C GLY A 95 1.56 13.69 4.29
N VAL A 96 1.10 13.89 3.05
CA VAL A 96 0.76 12.81 2.12
C VAL A 96 1.75 12.76 0.97
N ILE A 97 2.10 11.54 0.57
CA ILE A 97 2.81 11.21 -0.66
C ILE A 97 1.89 10.30 -1.46
N GLU A 98 1.51 10.74 -2.64
CA GLU A 98 0.52 10.07 -3.49
C GLU A 98 1.20 9.40 -4.69
N ASP A 99 0.42 8.56 -5.37
CA ASP A 99 0.79 7.94 -6.65
C ASP A 99 2.09 7.13 -6.66
N ILE A 100 2.40 6.43 -5.56
CA ILE A 100 3.52 5.49 -5.52
C ILE A 100 3.09 4.21 -6.22
N GLN A 101 3.59 4.03 -7.43
CA GLN A 101 3.25 2.92 -8.32
C GLN A 101 4.35 1.85 -8.24
N ILE A 102 3.99 0.65 -7.78
CA ILE A 102 4.91 -0.47 -7.54
C ILE A 102 4.56 -1.60 -8.51
N GLU A 103 5.53 -1.97 -9.34
CA GLU A 103 5.40 -2.99 -10.39
C GLU A 103 5.42 -4.40 -9.78
N ASP A 104 6.27 -4.68 -8.80
CA ASP A 104 6.41 -6.01 -8.18
C ASP A 104 6.12 -5.97 -6.67
N ALA A 105 4.91 -6.40 -6.29
CA ALA A 105 4.49 -6.40 -4.89
C ALA A 105 5.22 -7.43 -4.01
N LEU A 106 5.91 -8.41 -4.60
CA LEU A 106 6.63 -9.47 -3.87
C LEU A 106 8.01 -9.02 -3.39
N LYS A 107 8.59 -7.99 -4.02
CA LYS A 107 9.85 -7.36 -3.56
C LYS A 107 9.62 -6.42 -2.38
N GLY A 108 8.39 -5.98 -2.17
CA GLY A 108 8.01 -5.14 -1.06
C GLY A 108 8.55 -3.72 -1.17
N ILE A 109 8.67 -3.05 -0.01
CA ILE A 109 9.15 -1.66 0.09
C ILE A 109 9.88 -1.43 1.40
N LYS A 110 10.97 -0.67 1.34
CA LYS A 110 11.62 -0.03 2.50
C LYS A 110 11.37 1.46 2.46
N ILE A 111 11.17 2.03 3.63
CA ILE A 111 10.82 3.44 3.79
C ILE A 111 11.70 4.01 4.88
N SER A 112 12.56 4.96 4.51
CA SER A 112 13.45 5.65 5.43
C SER A 112 13.09 7.13 5.51
N PHE A 113 13.04 7.69 6.72
CA PHE A 113 12.72 9.10 6.95
C PHE A 113 13.98 9.93 7.21
N TYR A 114 14.04 11.12 6.65
CA TYR A 114 15.14 12.06 6.89
C TYR A 114 14.99 12.73 8.25
N THR A 115 15.87 12.38 9.18
CA THR A 115 15.84 12.85 10.56
C THR A 115 16.58 14.17 10.74
N LEU A 116 16.33 14.85 11.88
CA LEU A 116 17.08 16.04 12.31
C LEU A 116 18.59 15.79 12.53
N LYS A 117 18.99 14.51 12.60
CA LYS A 117 20.41 14.10 12.65
C LYS A 117 21.06 14.08 11.27
N ASN A 118 20.44 14.70 10.26
CA ASN A 118 20.89 14.76 8.87
C ASN A 118 21.13 13.38 8.23
N LYS A 119 20.37 12.37 8.63
CA LYS A 119 20.47 11.00 8.11
C LYS A 119 19.10 10.39 7.83
N PHE A 120 19.04 9.50 6.85
CA PHE A 120 17.88 8.63 6.63
C PHE A 120 17.88 7.48 7.63
N GLU A 121 16.76 7.28 8.30
CA GLU A 121 16.55 6.18 9.24
C GLU A 121 15.37 5.32 8.77
N LEU A 122 15.55 4.01 8.72
CA LEU A 122 14.52 3.08 8.29
C LEU A 122 13.34 3.09 9.28
N ILE A 123 12.16 3.48 8.80
CA ILE A 123 10.94 3.59 9.62
C ILE A 123 9.92 2.50 9.30
N ALA A 124 10.00 1.89 8.12
CA ALA A 124 9.18 0.74 7.75
C ALA A 124 9.89 -0.15 6.73
N HIS A 125 9.67 -1.45 6.85
CA HIS A 125 10.12 -2.45 5.88
C HIS A 125 9.03 -3.51 5.73
N HIS A 126 8.40 -3.54 4.56
CA HIS A 126 7.41 -4.53 4.19
C HIS A 126 8.04 -5.43 3.14
N LYS A 127 8.19 -6.73 3.45
CA LYS A 127 8.78 -7.70 2.52
C LYS A 127 7.87 -7.96 1.32
N THR A 128 6.57 -7.83 1.51
CA THR A 128 5.55 -7.95 0.46
C THR A 128 4.50 -6.87 0.65
N LEU A 129 3.78 -6.57 -0.42
CA LEU A 129 2.72 -5.58 -0.43
C LEU A 129 1.38 -6.17 -0.88
N PRO A 130 0.26 -5.68 -0.34
CA PRO A 130 -1.05 -6.12 -0.78
C PRO A 130 -1.44 -5.42 -2.09
N LEU A 131 -2.02 -6.18 -3.02
CA LEU A 131 -2.37 -5.71 -4.36
C LEU A 131 -3.43 -4.59 -4.34
N GLY A 132 -3.39 -3.77 -5.39
CA GLY A 132 -4.32 -2.69 -5.66
C GLY A 132 -3.99 -1.38 -4.94
N LYS A 133 -5.01 -0.53 -4.76
CA LYS A 133 -4.86 0.78 -4.12
C LYS A 133 -4.84 0.65 -2.60
N LYS A 134 -3.79 1.18 -1.97
CA LYS A 134 -3.55 1.07 -0.53
C LYS A 134 -3.08 2.38 0.07
N ILE A 135 -3.33 2.52 1.37
CA ILE A 135 -2.89 3.67 2.17
C ILE A 135 -2.04 3.12 3.32
N LEU A 136 -0.81 3.57 3.41
CA LEU A 136 0.10 3.26 4.51
C LEU A 136 0.24 4.49 5.40
N LYS A 137 -0.17 4.36 6.66
CA LYS A 137 0.02 5.40 7.67
C LYS A 137 1.26 5.08 8.48
N LEU A 138 2.19 6.02 8.57
CA LEU A 138 3.46 5.85 9.24
C LEU A 138 3.67 6.93 10.30
N SER A 139 4.20 6.50 11.45
CA SER A 139 4.73 7.38 12.49
C SER A 139 6.13 6.91 12.84
N SER A 140 7.10 7.81 12.90
CA SER A 140 8.48 7.42 13.20
C SER A 140 8.81 7.57 14.69
N ARG A 141 9.12 6.45 15.36
CA ARG A 141 9.69 6.50 16.74
C ARG A 141 11.07 7.15 16.79
N ALA A 142 11.79 7.21 15.66
CA ALA A 142 13.06 7.93 15.54
C ALA A 142 12.90 9.46 15.71
N MET A 143 11.66 9.98 15.73
CA MET A 143 11.38 11.36 16.13
C MET A 143 11.56 11.62 17.64
N MET A 144 11.74 10.59 18.47
CA MET A 144 12.05 10.73 19.90
C MET A 144 13.49 11.22 20.14
N ILE A 145 13.82 12.45 19.77
CA ILE A 145 15.16 13.01 20.03
C ILE A 145 15.09 14.49 20.40
N LYS A 146 14.47 14.77 21.55
CA LYS A 146 14.77 15.85 22.52
C LYS A 146 13.48 16.22 23.27
N GLY A 147 13.28 15.56 24.40
CA GLY A 147 12.18 15.78 25.33
C GLY A 147 12.13 14.57 26.24
N ASN A 148 12.86 14.65 27.35
CA ASN A 148 13.00 13.70 28.45
C ASN A 148 12.37 12.30 28.23
N THR A 149 13.24 11.31 28.01
CA THR A 149 12.87 9.90 28.15
C THR A 149 12.35 9.64 29.57
N TYR A 150 11.04 9.48 29.74
CA TYR A 150 10.55 8.59 30.78
C TYR A 150 10.51 7.20 30.18
N LYS A 151 11.51 6.38 30.53
CA LYS A 151 11.37 4.93 30.43
C LYS A 151 10.32 4.55 31.49
N VAL A 152 9.04 4.59 31.14
CA VAL A 152 8.05 3.87 31.94
C VAL A 152 8.28 2.41 31.64
N GLU A 153 8.88 1.68 32.57
CA GLU A 153 8.86 0.22 32.54
C GLU A 153 7.40 -0.21 32.52
N GLY A 154 6.95 -0.72 31.37
CA GLY A 154 5.61 -1.27 31.26
C GLY A 154 5.47 -2.38 32.29
N ILE A 155 4.38 -2.35 33.05
CA ILE A 155 4.01 -3.44 33.95
C ILE A 155 4.12 -4.74 33.13
N PRO A 156 4.92 -5.73 33.57
CA PRO A 156 5.10 -6.96 32.82
C PRO A 156 3.72 -7.57 32.56
N ARG A 157 3.47 -8.01 31.32
CA ARG A 157 2.25 -8.72 30.96
C ARG A 157 2.17 -9.99 31.80
N THR A 158 1.41 -9.95 32.89
CA THR A 158 1.01 -11.14 33.60
C THR A 158 0.00 -11.88 32.72
N ASN A 159 0.33 -13.13 32.40
CA ASN A 159 -0.52 -14.02 31.62
C ASN A 159 -1.89 -14.12 32.32
N THR A 160 -2.99 -13.99 31.57
CA THR A 160 -4.36 -14.03 32.11
C THR A 160 -4.63 -15.30 32.94
N LYS A 161 -3.97 -16.41 32.61
CA LYS A 161 -4.03 -17.67 33.38
C LYS A 161 -3.41 -17.57 34.78
N THR A 162 -2.41 -16.72 34.97
CA THR A 162 -1.76 -16.49 36.28
C THR A 162 -2.64 -15.62 37.17
N ILE A 163 -3.24 -14.57 36.57
CA ILE A 163 -4.19 -13.67 37.25
C ILE A 163 -5.43 -14.46 37.73
N GLU A 164 -6.00 -15.34 36.88
CA GLU A 164 -7.13 -16.20 37.28
C GLU A 164 -6.79 -17.18 38.41
N LYS A 165 -5.55 -17.71 38.44
CA LYS A 165 -5.08 -18.59 39.51
C LYS A 165 -4.95 -17.84 40.83
N GLU A 166 -4.40 -16.64 40.82
CA GLU A 166 -4.24 -15.79 42.02
C GLU A 166 -5.60 -15.31 42.57
N LEU A 167 -6.54 -14.94 41.69
CA LEU A 167 -7.89 -14.55 42.08
C LEU A 167 -8.68 -15.71 42.71
N LYS A 168 -8.48 -16.95 42.23
CA LYS A 168 -9.07 -18.16 42.85
C LYS A 168 -8.43 -18.54 44.19
N VAL A 169 -7.15 -18.23 44.40
CA VAL A 169 -6.46 -18.49 45.68
C VAL A 169 -6.87 -17.46 46.74
N ASN A 170 -7.01 -16.18 46.39
CA ASN A 170 -7.42 -15.15 47.33
C ASN A 170 -8.89 -15.25 47.75
N SER A 171 -9.80 -15.68 46.86
CA SER A 171 -11.21 -15.90 47.20
C SER A 171 -11.42 -17.06 48.19
N LYS A 172 -10.53 -18.06 48.23
CA LYS A 172 -10.55 -19.13 49.26
C LYS A 172 -9.98 -18.70 50.61
N LYS A 173 -9.12 -17.68 50.67
CA LYS A 173 -8.55 -17.18 51.94
C LYS A 173 -9.55 -16.35 52.75
N VAL A 174 -10.48 -15.65 52.09
CA VAL A 174 -11.47 -14.79 52.75
C VAL A 174 -12.59 -15.59 53.45
N GLN A 175 -12.83 -16.85 53.05
CA GLN A 175 -13.87 -17.69 53.66
C GLN A 175 -13.46 -18.40 54.96
N HIS A 176 -12.22 -18.27 55.44
CA HIS A 176 -11.75 -18.95 56.66
C HIS A 176 -11.36 -18.04 57.84
N SER A 177 -11.61 -16.72 57.80
CA SER A 177 -11.29 -15.81 58.91
C SER A 177 -12.46 -15.01 59.49
N SER A 178 -13.70 -15.48 59.30
CA SER A 178 -14.88 -14.93 60.01
C SER A 178 -15.50 -16.01 60.91
N GLY A 179 -14.90 -16.20 62.10
CA GLY A 179 -15.46 -17.07 63.13
C GLY A 179 -14.54 -17.27 64.32
N ALA A 180 -14.44 -16.27 65.19
CA ALA A 180 -14.25 -16.42 66.64
C ALA A 180 -14.03 -15.05 67.31
N SER A 181 -15.08 -14.46 67.86
CA SER A 181 -14.97 -13.60 69.05
C SER A 181 -16.16 -13.96 69.93
N GLY A 182 -15.87 -14.62 71.04
CA GLY A 182 -16.86 -15.11 72.00
C GLY A 182 -16.17 -15.45 73.30
N ALA A 183 -16.18 -14.49 74.23
CA ALA A 183 -16.25 -14.59 75.69
C ALA A 183 -15.76 -13.26 76.28
#